data_AF-A0A8T1X6B7-F1
#
_entry.id   AF-A0A8T1X6B7-F1
#
_cell.length_a   1.000
_cell.length_b   1.000
_cell.length_c   1.000
_cell.angle_alpha   90.00
_cell.angle_beta   90.00
_cell.angle_gamma   90.00
#
_symmetry.space_group_name_H-M   'P 1'
#
loop_
_entity.id
_entity.type
_entity.pdbx_description
1 polymer ?
#
loop_
_entity_poly.entity_id
_entity_poly.type
_entity_poly.pdbx_seq_one_letter_code
_entity_poly.pdbx_strand_id
1 'polypeptide(L)'
;MFALRRIRRFSTAPAAPRKEYPKSFISHLRTQKLNVFNIGIAFLTLSLSSQLVTYKQKCEKALEEQTELSEKVEVLEKLVLELGGSLPDEEALAAAKEQAQQKEADAQRQREEEAKALTVQTSEDKKGKKSLLI
;
A
#
# COMPACT_ATOMS: atom_id res chain seq x y z
N MET A 1 65.50 50.34 20.21
CA MET A 1 64.98 48.98 19.96
C MET A 1 63.50 49.06 19.66
N PHE A 2 63.09 48.98 18.40
CA PHE A 2 61.68 48.85 18.02
C PHE A 2 61.52 47.61 17.15
N ALA A 3 60.83 46.60 17.68
CA ALA A 3 60.60 45.33 17.00
C ALA A 3 59.60 45.51 15.86
N LEU A 4 60.07 45.33 14.63
CA LEU A 4 59.24 45.25 13.42
C LEU A 4 58.31 44.03 13.53
N ARG A 5 57.05 44.28 13.90
CA ARG A 5 55.97 43.28 13.85
C ARG A 5 55.72 42.91 12.39
N ARG A 6 56.21 41.74 11.98
CA ARG A 6 55.84 41.10 10.71
C ARG A 6 54.34 40.80 10.72
N ILE A 7 53.58 41.59 9.97
CA ILE A 7 52.19 41.28 9.62
C ILE A 7 52.24 40.05 8.72
N ARG A 8 51.96 38.87 9.30
CA ARG A 8 51.65 37.67 8.51
C ARG A 8 50.36 37.98 7.75
N ARG A 9 50.50 38.26 6.45
CA ARG A 9 49.37 38.30 5.53
C ARG A 9 48.72 36.93 5.55
N PHE A 10 47.47 36.85 6.01
CA PHE A 10 46.66 35.67 5.84
C PHE A 10 46.50 35.43 4.34
N SER A 11 47.13 34.36 3.89
CA SER A 11 47.00 33.80 2.55
C SER A 11 45.52 33.56 2.24
N THR A 12 44.97 34.27 1.27
CA THR A 12 43.73 33.89 0.57
C THR A 12 44.03 32.79 -0.44
N ALA A 13 44.68 31.71 0.02
CA ALA A 13 44.61 30.46 -0.72
C ALA A 13 43.15 30.01 -0.67
N PRO A 14 42.51 29.64 -1.80
CA PRO A 14 41.16 29.15 -1.80
C PRO A 14 41.14 27.89 -0.93
N ALA A 15 40.52 28.02 0.24
CA ALA A 15 40.23 26.92 1.13
C ALA A 15 39.54 25.81 0.32
N ALA A 16 39.90 24.55 0.61
CA ALA A 16 39.28 23.35 0.07
C ALA A 16 37.79 23.54 -0.22
N PRO A 17 37.26 23.00 -1.34
CA PRO A 17 35.97 23.37 -1.89
C PRO A 17 34.92 23.34 -0.79
N ARG A 18 34.46 24.53 -0.39
CA ARG A 18 33.38 24.68 0.58
C ARG A 18 32.20 23.93 0.00
N LYS A 19 31.60 23.02 0.77
CA LYS A 19 30.38 22.32 0.38
C LYS A 19 29.28 23.37 0.20
N GLU A 20 29.13 23.84 -1.03
CA GLU A 20 28.09 24.80 -1.39
C GLU A 20 26.73 24.15 -1.20
N TYR A 21 25.84 24.85 -0.51
CA TYR A 21 24.46 24.41 -0.38
C TYR A 21 23.84 24.34 -1.78
N PRO A 22 23.10 23.25 -2.09
CA PRO A 22 22.53 23.08 -3.41
C PRO A 22 21.59 24.24 -3.72
N LYS A 23 21.75 24.85 -4.90
CA LYS A 23 20.91 25.96 -5.37
C LYS A 23 19.43 25.56 -5.53
N SER A 24 19.14 24.26 -5.65
CA SER A 24 17.77 23.71 -5.70
C SER A 24 17.72 22.26 -5.22
N PHE A 25 16.58 21.83 -4.68
CA PHE A 25 16.35 20.44 -4.27
C PHE A 25 16.61 19.42 -5.38
N ILE A 26 16.20 19.74 -6.62
CA ILE A 26 16.37 18.86 -7.78
C ILE A 26 17.86 18.68 -8.13
N SER A 27 18.64 19.76 -8.06
CA SER A 27 20.10 19.67 -8.29
C SER A 27 20.79 18.80 -7.24
N HIS A 28 20.30 18.81 -6.00
CA HIS A 28 20.82 17.97 -4.92
C HIS A 28 20.51 16.49 -5.14
N LEU A 29 19.25 16.17 -5.47
CA LEU A 29 18.82 14.80 -5.75
C LEU A 29 19.54 14.20 -6.96
N ARG A 30 19.79 15.00 -8.00
CA ARG A 30 20.54 14.55 -9.20
C ARG A 30 21.99 14.16 -8.87
N THR A 31 22.60 14.82 -7.89
CA THR A 31 23.98 14.53 -7.47
C THR A 31 24.10 13.46 -6.39
N GLN A 32 22.98 13.11 -5.73
CA GLN A 32 22.96 12.03 -4.75
C GLN A 32 22.87 10.68 -5.44
N LYS A 33 23.83 9.79 -5.16
CA LYS A 33 23.72 8.35 -5.47
C LYS A 33 22.67 7.73 -4.55
N LEU A 34 21.40 7.84 -4.92
CA LEU A 34 20.30 7.18 -4.21
C LEU A 34 20.27 5.70 -4.57
N ASN A 35 20.22 4.85 -3.56
CA ASN A 35 20.08 3.40 -3.74
C ASN A 35 18.60 3.06 -3.93
N VAL A 36 18.06 3.42 -5.10
CA VAL A 36 16.61 3.37 -5.43
C VAL A 36 16.02 1.98 -5.22
N PHE A 37 16.82 0.93 -5.40
CA PHE A 37 16.41 -0.46 -5.17
C PHE A 37 16.08 -0.73 -3.70
N ASN A 38 16.96 -0.33 -2.77
CA ASN A 38 16.74 -0.52 -1.34
C ASN A 38 15.58 0.35 -0.82
N ILE A 39 15.44 1.57 -1.37
CA ILE A 39 14.32 2.45 -1.06
C ILE A 39 13.00 1.85 -1.56
N GLY A 40 12.99 1.28 -2.77
CA GLY A 40 11.82 0.60 -3.33
C GLY A 40 11.41 -0.63 -2.54
N ILE A 41 12.37 -1.46 -2.12
CA ILE A 41 12.08 -2.62 -1.25
C ILE A 41 11.52 -2.15 0.09
N ALA A 42 12.13 -1.14 0.73
CA ALA A 42 11.65 -0.61 2.00
C ALA A 42 10.23 -0.03 1.90
N PHE A 43 9.92 0.69 0.81
CA PHE A 43 8.57 1.20 0.57
C PHE A 43 7.56 0.08 0.33
N LEU A 44 7.94 -0.93 -0.45
CA LEU A 44 7.07 -2.06 -0.75
C LEU A 44 6.78 -2.89 0.50
N THR A 45 7.79 -3.17 1.32
CA THR A 45 7.61 -3.91 2.58
C THR A 45 6.77 -3.11 3.58
N LEU A 46 6.98 -1.80 3.70
CA LEU A 46 6.19 -0.93 4.57
C LEU A 46 4.74 -0.79 4.07
N SER A 47 4.54 -0.73 2.76
CA SER A 47 3.22 -0.70 2.15
C SER A 47 2.46 -2.01 2.39
N LEU A 48 3.11 -3.15 2.17
CA LEU A 48 2.49 -4.46 2.39
C LEU A 48 2.20 -4.71 3.88
N SER A 49 3.11 -4.33 4.79
CA SER A 49 2.86 -4.48 6.22
C SER A 49 1.69 -3.60 6.68
N SER A 50 1.58 -2.36 6.19
CA SER A 50 0.44 -1.49 6.47
C SER A 50 -0.87 -2.09 5.95
N GLN A 51 -0.88 -2.64 4.73
CA GLN A 51 -2.04 -3.32 4.19
C GLN A 51 -2.44 -4.53 5.05
N LEU A 52 -1.49 -5.37 5.44
CA LEU A 52 -1.75 -6.55 6.28
C LEU A 52 -2.33 -6.17 7.65
N VAL A 53 -1.79 -5.15 8.31
CA VAL A 53 -2.33 -4.65 9.58
C VAL A 53 -3.76 -4.15 9.42
N THR A 54 -4.03 -3.42 8.33
CA THR A 54 -5.37 -2.91 8.04
C THR A 54 -6.37 -4.05 7.78
N TYR A 55 -5.96 -5.07 7.02
CA TYR A 55 -6.79 -6.26 6.79
C TYR A 55 -7.07 -7.01 8.08
N LYS A 56 -6.05 -7.20 8.92
CA LYS A 56 -6.22 -7.86 10.22
C LYS A 56 -7.27 -7.13 11.07
N GLN A 57 -7.17 -5.80 11.20
CA GLN A 57 -8.14 -5.01 11.96
C GLN A 57 -9.55 -5.06 11.37
N LYS A 58 -9.69 -5.09 10.04
CA LYS A 58 -10.99 -5.25 9.39
C LYS A 58 -11.60 -6.63 9.65
N CYS A 59 -10.78 -7.68 9.61
CA CYS A 59 -11.24 -9.04 9.94
C CYS A 59 -11.66 -9.15 11.40
N GLU A 60 -10.88 -8.58 12.34
CA GLU A 60 -11.23 -8.57 13.77
C GLU A 60 -12.57 -7.88 14.01
N LYS A 61 -12.79 -6.69 13.43
CA LYS A 61 -14.08 -5.99 13.52
C LYS A 61 -15.23 -6.78 12.90
N ALA A 62 -15.02 -7.39 11.74
CA ALA A 62 -16.05 -8.21 11.09
C ALA A 62 -16.41 -9.44 11.92
N LEU A 63 -15.46 -10.02 12.65
CA LEU A 63 -15.73 -11.14 13.58
C LEU A 63 -16.53 -10.67 14.79
N GLU A 64 -16.17 -9.53 15.39
CA GLU A 64 -16.93 -8.92 16.49
C GLU A 64 -18.38 -8.63 16.06
N GLU A 65 -18.57 -7.96 14.92
CA GLU A 65 -19.90 -7.70 14.35
C GLU A 65 -20.67 -8.99 14.05
N GLN A 66 -19.99 -10.03 13.53
CA GLN A 66 -20.62 -11.32 13.29
C GLN A 66 -21.11 -11.97 14.60
N THR A 67 -20.31 -11.92 15.68
CA THR A 67 -20.70 -12.48 16.97
C THR A 67 -21.91 -11.74 17.56
N GLU A 68 -21.94 -10.41 17.49
CA GLU A 68 -23.11 -9.64 17.92
C GLU A 68 -24.36 -9.94 17.09
N LEU A 69 -24.19 -10.11 15.77
CA LEU A 69 -25.30 -10.46 14.89
C LEU A 69 -25.80 -11.88 15.15
N SER A 70 -24.91 -12.85 15.42
CA SER A 70 -25.33 -14.21 15.76
C SER A 70 -26.14 -14.25 17.06
N GLU A 71 -25.71 -13.52 18.09
CA GLU A 71 -26.46 -13.42 19.34
C GLU A 71 -27.86 -12.80 19.12
N LYS A 72 -27.95 -11.74 18.30
CA LYS A 72 -29.24 -11.13 17.94
C LYS A 72 -30.13 -12.07 17.14
N VAL A 73 -29.55 -12.83 16.21
CA VAL A 73 -30.28 -13.84 15.42
C VAL A 73 -30.81 -14.93 16.34
N GLU A 74 -30.02 -15.47 17.26
CA GLU A 74 -30.48 -16.48 18.22
C GLU A 74 -31.66 -15.99 19.07
N VAL A 75 -31.66 -14.72 19.50
CA VAL A 75 -32.79 -14.12 20.22
C VAL A 75 -34.02 -14.02 19.31
N LEU A 76 -33.83 -13.58 18.06
CA LEU A 76 -34.91 -13.47 17.08
C LEU A 76 -35.50 -14.84 16.74
N GLU A 77 -34.68 -15.88 16.58
CA GLU A 77 -35.14 -17.24 16.32
C GLU A 77 -36.02 -17.76 17.47
N LYS A 78 -35.62 -17.52 18.72
CA LYS A 78 -36.43 -17.85 19.90
C LYS A 78 -37.77 -17.11 19.92
N LEU A 79 -37.76 -15.80 19.65
CA LEU A 79 -38.99 -14.99 19.61
C LEU A 79 -39.93 -15.40 18.47
N VAL A 80 -39.39 -15.75 17.30
CA VAL A 80 -40.18 -16.23 16.15
C VAL A 80 -40.86 -17.55 16.49
N LEU A 81 -40.17 -18.46 17.15
CA LEU A 81 -40.74 -19.73 17.62
C LEU A 81 -41.82 -19.50 18.69
N GLU A 82 -41.59 -18.59 19.64
CA GLU A 82 -42.58 -18.22 20.67
C GLU A 82 -43.84 -17.57 20.08
N LEU A 83 -43.71 -16.80 19.00
CA LEU A 83 -44.82 -16.17 18.28
C LEU A 83 -45.50 -17.10 17.25
N GLY A 84 -45.03 -18.34 17.11
CA GLY A 84 -45.62 -19.37 16.23
C GLY A 84 -45.20 -19.29 14.76
N GLY A 85 -44.10 -18.60 14.43
CA GLY A 85 -43.51 -18.61 13.10
C GLY A 85 -42.63 -19.84 12.85
N SER A 86 -42.49 -20.24 11.58
CA SER A 86 -41.55 -21.29 11.16
C SER A 86 -40.23 -20.70 10.67
N LEU A 87 -39.12 -21.31 11.05
CA LEU A 87 -37.80 -20.96 10.52
C LEU A 87 -37.64 -21.47 9.07
N PRO A 88 -36.79 -20.83 8.24
CA PRO A 88 -36.51 -21.32 6.90
C PRO A 88 -35.85 -22.71 6.92
N ASP A 89 -36.34 -23.64 6.09
CA ASP A 89 -35.76 -24.97 5.96
C ASP A 89 -34.32 -24.94 5.42
N GLU A 90 -33.50 -25.94 5.78
CA GLU A 90 -32.09 -26.02 5.40
C GLU A 90 -31.87 -25.96 3.87
N GLU A 91 -32.84 -26.38 3.07
CA GLU A 91 -32.80 -26.31 1.60
C GLU A 91 -32.86 -24.86 1.07
N ALA A 92 -33.64 -23.99 1.72
CA ALA A 92 -33.71 -22.57 1.35
C ALA A 92 -32.42 -21.82 1.74
N LEU A 93 -31.79 -22.21 2.86
CA LEU A 93 -30.50 -21.68 3.30
C LEU A 93 -29.35 -22.16 2.39
N ALA A 94 -29.42 -23.40 1.89
CA ALA A 94 -28.45 -23.94 0.93
C ALA A 94 -28.51 -23.18 -0.40
N ALA A 95 -29.71 -22.95 -0.95
CA ALA A 95 -29.89 -22.20 -2.19
C ALA A 95 -29.38 -20.73 -2.08
N ALA A 96 -29.57 -20.09 -0.92
CA ALA A 96 -29.06 -18.74 -0.68
C ALA A 96 -27.53 -18.71 -0.58
N LYS A 97 -26.91 -19.72 0.06
CA LYS A 97 -25.44 -19.86 0.15
C LYS A 97 -24.82 -20.13 -1.22
N GLU A 98 -25.44 -20.97 -2.05
CA GLU A 98 -24.96 -21.24 -3.41
C GLU A 98 -25.01 -19.98 -4.29
N GLN A 99 -26.07 -19.18 -4.19
CA GLN A 99 -26.15 -17.89 -4.89
C GLN A 99 -25.12 -16.88 -4.39
N ALA A 100 -24.80 -16.87 -3.09
CA ALA A 100 -23.75 -16.02 -2.54
C ALA A 100 -22.36 -16.45 -3.05
N GLN A 101 -22.07 -17.75 -3.07
CA GLN A 101 -20.81 -18.31 -3.58
C GLN A 101 -20.62 -18.05 -5.07
N GLN A 102 -21.68 -18.14 -5.88
CA GLN A 102 -21.61 -17.80 -7.30
C GLN A 102 -21.24 -16.32 -7.52
N LYS A 103 -21.85 -15.42 -6.76
CA LYS A 103 -21.52 -13.97 -6.82
C LYS A 103 -20.09 -13.67 -6.38
N GLU A 104 -19.58 -14.37 -5.37
CA GLU A 104 -18.18 -14.24 -4.94
C GLU A 104 -17.21 -14.79 -6.00
N ALA A 105 -17.53 -15.92 -6.63
CA ALA A 105 -16.72 -16.49 -7.70
C ALA A 105 -16.66 -15.58 -8.93
N ASP A 106 -17.79 -14.96 -9.30
CA ASP A 106 -17.83 -14.01 -10.41
C ASP A 106 -17.04 -12.72 -10.09
N ALA A 107 -17.11 -12.23 -8.84
CA ALA A 107 -16.30 -11.09 -8.41
C ALA A 107 -14.79 -11.40 -8.40
N GLN A 108 -14.40 -12.63 -8.07
CA GLN A 108 -13.00 -13.07 -8.15
C GLN A 108 -12.51 -13.14 -9.60
N ARG A 109 -13.34 -13.67 -10.52
CA ARG A 109 -13.02 -13.70 -11.95
C ARG A 109 -12.83 -12.30 -12.53
N GLN A 110 -13.70 -11.35 -12.19
CA GLN A 110 -13.55 -9.95 -12.62
C GLN A 110 -12.23 -9.32 -12.16
N ARG A 111 -11.83 -9.57 -10.90
CA ARG A 111 -10.53 -9.10 -10.40
C ARG A 111 -9.34 -9.72 -11.13
N GLU A 112 -9.42 -10.99 -11.48
CA GLU A 112 -8.37 -11.65 -12.27
C GLU A 112 -8.28 -11.13 -13.69
N GLU A 113 -9.42 -10.84 -14.32
CA GLU A 113 -9.47 -10.25 -15.66
C GLU A 113 -8.92 -8.82 -15.67
N GLU A 114 -9.26 -8.01 -14.67
CA GLU A 114 -8.68 -6.67 -14.48
C GLU A 114 -7.17 -6.72 -14.24
N ALA A 115 -6.69 -7.66 -13.42
CA ALA A 115 -5.26 -7.86 -13.20
C ALA A 115 -4.52 -8.28 -14.49
N LYS A 116 -5.13 -9.15 -15.30
CA LYS A 116 -4.61 -9.53 -16.62
C LYS A 116 -4.59 -8.33 -17.57
N ALA A 117 -5.64 -7.50 -17.58
CA ALA A 117 -5.68 -6.29 -18.40
C ALA A 117 -4.58 -5.27 -18.01
N LEU A 118 -4.36 -5.07 -16.71
CA LEU A 118 -3.30 -4.18 -16.19
C LEU A 118 -1.88 -4.70 -16.52
N THR A 119 -1.66 -6.01 -16.50
CA THR A 119 -0.36 -6.60 -16.88
C THR A 119 -0.09 -6.49 -18.37
N VAL A 120 -1.12 -6.60 -19.22
CA VAL A 120 -0.98 -6.39 -20.67
C VAL A 120 -0.65 -4.91 -20.98
N GLN A 121 -1.39 -3.96 -20.40
CA GLN A 121 -1.12 -2.51 -20.60
C GLN A 121 0.31 -2.10 -20.17
N THR A 122 0.79 -2.63 -19.04
CA THR A 122 2.16 -2.32 -18.56
C THR A 122 3.27 -3.00 -19.36
N SER A 123 2.95 -4.01 -20.17
CA SER A 123 3.92 -4.72 -21.03
C SER A 123 4.15 -4.04 -22.37
N GLU A 124 3.13 -3.37 -22.92
CA GLU A 124 3.24 -2.63 -24.19
C GLU A 124 4.02 -1.31 -24.04
N ASP A 125 3.83 -0.60 -22.93
CA ASP A 125 4.58 0.63 -22.61
C ASP A 125 6.10 0.42 -22.53
N LYS A 126 6.55 -0.80 -22.18
CA LYS A 126 7.98 -1.15 -22.12
C LYS A 126 8.58 -1.47 -23.50
N LYS A 127 7.76 -1.80 -24.50
CA LYS A 127 8.23 -2.04 -25.88
C LYS A 127 8.36 -0.74 -26.67
N GLY A 128 7.52 0.26 -26.41
CA GLY A 128 7.54 1.55 -27.14
C GLY A 128 8.68 2.51 -26.76
N LYS A 129 9.26 2.41 -25.55
CA LYS A 129 10.30 3.35 -25.08
C LYS A 129 11.74 2.94 -25.43
N LYS A 130 11.95 1.75 -26.01
CA LYS A 130 13.29 1.27 -26.40
C LYS A 130 13.76 1.77 -27.76
N SER A 131 12.90 2.41 -28.56
CA SER A 131 13.22 2.89 -29.92
C SER A 131 13.53 4.38 -30.03
N LEU A 132 13.62 5.12 -28.91
CA LEU A 132 13.83 6.57 -28.89
C LEU A 132 15.13 7.00 -28.19
N LEU A 133 16.11 6.11 -28.16
CA LEU A 133 17.48 6.36 -27.71
C LEU A 133 18.46 5.76 -28.73
N ILE A 134 18.56 6.41 -29.89
CA ILE A 134 19.75 6.44 -30.75
C ILE A 134 20.01 7.91 -31.07
#